data_AF-A0A1Q4VKH2-F1
#
_entry.id   AF-A0A1Q4VKH2-F1
#
_cell.length_a   1.000
_cell.length_b   1.000
_cell.length_c   1.000
_cell.angle_alpha   90.00
_cell.angle_beta   90.00
_cell.angle_gamma   90.00
#
_symmetry.space_group_name_H-M   'P 1'
#
loop_
_entity.id
_entity.type
_entity.pdbx_description
1 polymer ?
#
loop_
_entity_poly.entity_id
_entity_poly.type
_entity_poly.pdbx_seq_one_letter_code
_entity_poly.pdbx_strand_id
1 'polypeptide(L)'
;MSVQLNHTIIHSRDNRESATFLAHILGLEVGTEWGPFLPVDTANGVTLDFATIPAESIVIQHYAFLVSEAEFDTAFARIEQAGLTYFADPHGKQPGEINHNDGGRGVYFHDPAGHGMEIITRPYGGGDPLETPGGAEEASSA
;
A
#
# COMPACT_ATOMS: atom_id res chain seq x y z
N MET A 1 -13.06 10.30 -18.22
CA MET A 1 -13.10 8.82 -18.33
C MET A 1 -13.27 8.24 -16.94
N SER A 2 -14.07 7.19 -16.76
CA SER A 2 -14.48 6.65 -15.44
C SER A 2 -13.87 5.26 -15.13
N VAL A 3 -12.66 4.99 -15.62
CA VAL A 3 -11.98 3.71 -15.42
C VAL A 3 -11.39 3.65 -14.01
N GLN A 4 -11.53 2.52 -13.33
CA GLN A 4 -11.01 2.30 -11.97
C GLN A 4 -10.27 0.96 -11.92
N LEU A 5 -9.16 0.90 -11.19
CA LEU A 5 -8.61 -0.37 -10.72
C LEU A 5 -9.56 -0.87 -9.62
N ASN A 6 -10.13 -2.06 -9.78
CA ASN A 6 -11.08 -2.60 -8.80
C ASN A 6 -10.41 -3.58 -7.84
N HIS A 7 -9.56 -4.47 -8.35
CA HIS A 7 -8.80 -5.40 -7.53
C HIS A 7 -7.50 -5.81 -8.23
N THR A 8 -6.57 -6.37 -7.46
CA THR A 8 -5.37 -7.00 -7.96
C THR A 8 -5.02 -8.22 -7.11
N ILE A 9 -4.46 -9.26 -7.73
CA ILE A 9 -4.04 -10.46 -7.02
C ILE A 9 -2.63 -10.26 -6.46
N ILE A 10 -2.44 -10.58 -5.19
CA ILE A 10 -1.12 -10.64 -4.54
C ILE A 10 -0.80 -12.11 -4.27
N HIS A 11 0.27 -12.58 -4.89
CA HIS A 11 0.74 -13.96 -4.70
C HIS A 11 1.46 -14.09 -3.37
N SER A 12 1.26 -15.20 -2.67
CA SER A 12 1.83 -15.43 -1.35
C SER A 12 2.09 -16.92 -1.14
N ARG A 13 2.92 -17.24 -0.13
CA ARG A 13 3.14 -18.62 0.31
C ARG A 13 1.98 -19.12 1.19
N ASP A 14 1.37 -18.20 1.93
CA ASP A 14 0.15 -18.38 2.71
C ASP A 14 -0.65 -17.07 2.62
N ASN A 15 -1.83 -17.13 1.99
CA ASN A 15 -2.66 -15.95 1.79
C ASN A 15 -3.18 -15.35 3.10
N ARG A 16 -3.42 -16.16 4.13
CA ARG A 16 -3.90 -15.71 5.42
C ARG A 16 -2.81 -15.00 6.19
N GLU A 17 -1.59 -15.53 6.15
CA GLU A 17 -0.42 -14.88 6.74
C GLU A 17 -0.17 -13.51 6.10
N SER A 18 0.00 -13.44 4.77
CA SER A 18 0.29 -12.18 4.08
C SER A 18 -0.84 -11.15 4.19
N ALA A 19 -2.11 -11.57 4.05
CA ALA A 19 -3.26 -10.65 4.20
C ALA A 19 -3.37 -10.10 5.63
N THR A 20 -3.28 -10.98 6.65
CA THR A 20 -3.36 -10.56 8.05
C THR A 20 -2.20 -9.66 8.43
N PHE A 21 -1.00 -9.97 7.93
CA PHE A 21 0.18 -9.14 8.11
C PHE A 21 -0.02 -7.72 7.58
N LEU A 22 -0.39 -7.59 6.31
CA LEU A 22 -0.53 -6.27 5.69
C LEU A 22 -1.71 -5.50 6.31
N ALA A 23 -2.83 -6.17 6.55
CA ALA A 23 -3.98 -5.58 7.21
C ALA A 23 -3.63 -5.07 8.62
N HIS A 24 -2.88 -5.84 9.41
CA HIS A 24 -2.41 -5.41 10.72
C HIS A 24 -1.53 -4.15 10.63
N ILE A 25 -0.51 -4.14 9.76
CA ILE A 25 0.40 -3.00 9.61
C ILE A 25 -0.38 -1.74 9.20
N LEU A 26 -1.24 -1.84 8.18
CA LEU A 26 -2.00 -0.71 7.64
C LEU A 26 -3.25 -0.34 8.46
N GLY A 27 -3.65 -1.15 9.44
CA GLY A 27 -4.87 -0.92 10.23
C GLY A 27 -6.15 -1.18 9.46
N LEU A 28 -6.08 -2.12 8.51
CA LEU A 28 -7.22 -2.60 7.71
C LEU A 28 -7.78 -3.90 8.31
N GLU A 29 -8.92 -4.32 7.78
CA GLU A 29 -9.53 -5.60 8.11
C GLU A 29 -9.39 -6.58 6.96
N VAL A 30 -9.20 -7.86 7.31
CA VAL A 30 -9.23 -8.95 6.33
C VAL A 30 -10.69 -9.30 6.07
N GLY A 31 -11.09 -9.32 4.81
CA GLY A 31 -12.45 -9.66 4.40
C GLY A 31 -12.75 -11.15 4.45
N THR A 32 -13.98 -11.50 4.04
CA THR A 32 -14.39 -12.91 3.96
C THR A 32 -13.72 -13.58 2.76
N GLU A 33 -13.14 -14.76 2.99
CA GLU A 33 -12.53 -15.56 1.94
C GLU A 33 -13.51 -15.87 0.80
N TRP A 34 -13.05 -15.75 -0.43
CA TRP A 34 -13.82 -16.04 -1.63
C TRP A 34 -12.97 -16.79 -2.66
N GLY A 35 -13.37 -18.01 -3.00
CA GLY A 35 -12.58 -18.87 -3.88
C GLY A 35 -11.17 -19.10 -3.30
N PRO A 36 -10.09 -18.85 -4.06
CA PRO A 36 -8.72 -18.96 -3.56
C PRO A 36 -8.21 -17.70 -2.84
N PHE A 37 -9.04 -16.65 -2.75
CA PHE A 37 -8.61 -15.32 -2.36
C PHE A 37 -9.01 -14.96 -0.94
N LEU A 38 -8.10 -14.28 -0.24
CA LEU A 38 -8.38 -13.62 1.02
C LEU A 38 -8.23 -12.09 0.81
N PRO A 39 -9.34 -11.34 0.74
CA PRO A 39 -9.32 -9.95 0.32
C PRO A 39 -8.93 -8.99 1.47
N VAL A 40 -8.25 -7.90 1.12
CA VAL A 40 -8.03 -6.72 1.97
C VAL A 40 -8.43 -5.47 1.19
N ASP A 41 -9.46 -4.77 1.65
CA ASP A 41 -9.97 -3.57 0.98
C ASP A 41 -9.20 -2.31 1.40
N THR A 42 -8.83 -1.48 0.44
CA THR A 42 -8.22 -0.17 0.68
C THR A 42 -9.26 0.95 0.60
N ALA A 43 -8.97 2.09 1.21
CA ALA A 43 -9.90 3.22 1.30
C ALA A 43 -10.31 3.82 -0.07
N ASN A 44 -9.50 3.63 -1.11
CA ASN A 44 -9.80 4.08 -2.48
C ASN A 44 -10.58 3.04 -3.32
N GLY A 45 -11.11 1.98 -2.69
CA GLY A 45 -11.97 0.99 -3.34
C GLY A 45 -11.24 -0.07 -4.16
N VAL A 46 -9.92 -0.21 -3.98
CA VAL A 46 -9.13 -1.30 -4.57
C VAL A 46 -9.07 -2.45 -3.58
N THR A 47 -9.38 -3.68 -4.01
CA THR A 47 -9.19 -4.88 -3.20
C THR A 47 -7.86 -5.55 -3.51
N LEU A 48 -7.10 -5.91 -2.48
CA LEU A 48 -5.91 -6.74 -2.58
C LEU A 48 -6.29 -8.20 -2.30
N ASP A 49 -6.38 -9.00 -3.36
CA ASP A 49 -6.79 -10.40 -3.29
C ASP A 49 -5.57 -11.30 -3.07
N PHE A 50 -5.30 -11.70 -1.83
CA PHE A 50 -4.17 -12.59 -1.54
C PHE A 50 -4.47 -14.02 -1.97
N ALA A 51 -3.58 -14.62 -2.75
CA ALA A 51 -3.68 -15.99 -3.24
C ALA A 51 -2.44 -16.81 -2.85
N THR A 52 -2.66 -18.06 -2.42
CA THR A 52 -1.58 -18.99 -2.11
C THR A 52 -1.10 -19.67 -3.39
N ILE A 53 0.18 -19.55 -3.72
CA ILE A 53 0.82 -20.21 -4.88
C ILE A 53 2.17 -20.85 -4.48
N PRO A 54 2.76 -21.74 -5.30
CA PRO A 54 4.09 -22.29 -5.03
C PRO A 54 5.15 -21.19 -4.91
N ALA A 55 6.01 -21.28 -3.89
CA ALA A 55 6.95 -20.23 -3.52
C ALA A 55 7.92 -19.86 -4.66
N GLU A 56 8.34 -20.85 -5.45
CA GLU A 56 9.20 -20.70 -6.62
C GLU A 56 8.54 -19.94 -7.78
N SER A 57 7.22 -19.79 -7.75
CA SER A 57 6.44 -19.05 -8.76
C SER A 57 6.14 -17.61 -8.34
N ILE A 58 6.50 -17.23 -7.10
CA ILE A 58 6.29 -15.87 -6.60
C ILE A 58 7.33 -14.93 -7.23
N VAL A 59 6.84 -14.00 -8.04
CA VAL A 59 7.63 -12.88 -8.55
C VAL A 59 7.37 -11.67 -7.67
N ILE A 60 8.44 -11.12 -7.09
CA ILE A 60 8.36 -9.94 -6.22
C ILE A 60 7.73 -8.76 -6.97
N GLN A 61 6.83 -8.07 -6.27
CA GLN A 61 6.08 -6.91 -6.75
C GLN A 61 6.26 -5.77 -5.74
N HIS A 62 5.79 -4.58 -6.11
CA HIS A 62 5.84 -3.39 -5.28
C HIS A 62 4.44 -2.80 -5.09
N TYR A 63 4.06 -2.50 -3.86
CA TYR A 63 2.78 -1.87 -3.51
C TYR A 63 3.03 -0.69 -2.58
N ALA A 64 2.66 0.51 -3.03
CA ALA A 64 2.80 1.75 -2.28
C ALA A 64 1.44 2.27 -1.81
N PHE A 65 1.37 2.66 -0.55
CA PHE A 65 0.16 3.10 0.14
C PHE A 65 0.32 4.57 0.55
N LEU A 66 -0.54 5.42 0.02
CA LEU A 66 -0.64 6.82 0.46
C LEU A 66 -1.52 6.87 1.71
N VAL A 67 -0.99 7.43 2.79
CA VAL A 67 -1.67 7.56 4.08
C VAL A 67 -1.53 8.97 4.64
N SER A 68 -2.33 9.34 5.64
CA SER A 68 -2.10 10.57 6.41
C SER A 68 -0.86 10.46 7.29
N GLU A 69 -0.37 11.60 7.79
CA GLU A 69 0.76 11.64 8.74
C GLU A 69 0.47 10.84 10.03
N ALA A 70 -0.76 10.89 10.55
CA ALA A 70 -1.13 10.15 11.76
C ALA A 70 -1.21 8.63 11.53
N GLU A 71 -1.68 8.22 10.35
CA GLU A 71 -1.70 6.82 9.95
C GLU A 71 -0.28 6.29 9.69
N PHE A 72 0.63 7.12 9.17
CA PHE A 72 2.05 6.79 9.06
C PHE A 72 2.64 6.47 10.44
N ASP A 73 2.42 7.31 11.44
CA ASP A 73 2.92 7.08 12.81
C ASP A 73 2.41 5.74 13.37
N THR A 74 1.13 5.46 13.15
CA THR A 74 0.48 4.24 13.64
C THR A 74 1.04 3.00 12.94
N ALA A 75 1.15 3.01 11.62
CA ALA A 75 1.68 1.90 10.84
C ALA A 75 3.16 1.67 11.13
N PHE A 76 3.95 2.74 11.22
CA PHE A 76 5.37 2.67 11.54
C PHE A 76 5.63 2.10 12.93
N ALA A 77 4.84 2.49 13.94
CA ALA A 77 4.92 1.89 15.27
C ALA A 77 4.67 0.37 15.25
N ARG A 78 3.75 -0.12 14.40
CA ARG A 78 3.51 -1.56 14.23
C ARG A 78 4.67 -2.28 13.54
N ILE A 79 5.29 -1.64 12.54
CA ILE A 79 6.51 -2.13 11.88
C ILE A 79 7.63 -2.31 12.91
N GLU A 80 7.87 -1.31 13.77
CA GLU A 80 8.86 -1.38 14.83
C GLU A 80 8.53 -2.45 15.89
N GLN A 81 7.27 -2.53 16.33
CA GLN A 81 6.82 -3.52 17.31
C GLN A 81 6.94 -4.96 16.79
N ALA A 82 6.72 -5.17 15.49
CA ALA A 82 6.90 -6.46 14.84
C ALA A 82 8.39 -6.80 14.59
N GLY A 83 9.33 -5.88 14.88
CA GLY A 83 10.76 -6.08 14.71
C GLY A 83 11.17 -6.24 13.24
N LEU A 84 10.42 -5.64 12.32
CA LEU A 84 10.69 -5.71 10.89
C LEU A 84 11.88 -4.84 10.52
N THR A 85 12.74 -5.33 9.64
CA THR A 85 13.71 -4.46 8.95
C THR A 85 12.96 -3.57 7.98
N TYR A 86 13.14 -2.27 8.11
CA TYR A 86 12.62 -1.26 7.21
C TYR A 86 13.75 -0.41 6.62
N PHE A 87 13.45 0.31 5.54
CA PHE A 87 14.44 1.06 4.78
C PHE A 87 13.91 2.42 4.32
N ALA A 88 14.81 3.38 4.15
CA ALA A 88 14.48 4.68 3.56
C ALA A 88 14.41 4.63 2.02
N ASP A 89 14.98 3.61 1.39
CA ASP A 89 15.07 3.48 -0.07
C ASP A 89 14.59 2.12 -0.59
N PRO A 90 14.06 2.05 -1.83
CA PRO A 90 13.51 0.81 -2.39
C PRO A 90 14.57 -0.25 -2.70
N HIS A 91 15.87 0.08 -2.67
CA HIS A 91 16.94 -0.87 -2.92
C HIS A 91 17.49 -1.51 -1.64
N GLY A 92 16.91 -1.18 -0.47
CA GLY A 92 17.30 -1.75 0.81
C GLY A 92 18.69 -1.35 1.29
N LYS A 93 19.20 -0.17 0.89
CA LYS A 93 20.56 0.28 1.21
C LYS A 93 20.66 1.10 2.50
N GLN A 94 19.54 1.64 2.98
CA GLN A 94 19.45 2.51 4.15
C GLN A 94 18.53 1.89 5.20
N PRO A 95 18.96 0.81 5.88
CA PRO A 95 18.15 0.14 6.89
C PRO A 95 17.99 0.98 8.15
N GLY A 96 16.80 0.94 8.77
CA GLY A 96 16.52 1.63 10.04
C GLY A 96 16.29 3.14 9.90
N GLU A 97 16.08 3.61 8.68
CA GLU A 97 15.79 5.02 8.37
C GLU A 97 14.49 5.14 7.58
N ILE A 98 13.84 6.32 7.65
CA ILE A 98 12.73 6.72 6.77
C ILE A 98 13.21 7.82 5.81
N ASN A 99 12.58 7.95 4.65
CA ASN A 99 12.83 9.09 3.77
C ASN A 99 11.85 10.25 4.05
N HIS A 100 12.19 11.42 3.50
CA HIS A 100 11.37 12.63 3.55
C HIS A 100 11.05 13.15 2.14
N ASN A 101 10.78 12.23 1.22
CA ASN A 101 10.51 12.56 -0.18
C ASN A 101 9.29 13.48 -0.30
N ASP A 102 9.35 14.41 -1.27
CA ASP A 102 8.26 15.35 -1.58
C ASP A 102 7.77 16.19 -0.37
N GLY A 103 8.63 16.35 0.65
CA GLY A 103 8.29 17.04 1.90
C GLY A 103 7.39 16.25 2.85
N GLY A 104 7.15 14.98 2.57
CA GLY A 104 6.42 14.04 3.41
C GLY A 104 7.35 13.09 4.19
N ARG A 105 6.86 11.88 4.41
CA ARG A 105 7.59 10.74 4.98
C ARG A 105 7.33 9.49 4.16
N GLY A 106 8.33 8.62 4.09
CA GLY A 106 8.25 7.36 3.37
C GLY A 106 9.05 6.24 4.05
N VAL A 107 8.52 5.03 4.04
CA VAL A 107 9.21 3.84 4.57
C VAL A 107 8.93 2.62 3.70
N TYR A 108 9.97 1.82 3.47
CA TYR A 108 9.90 0.54 2.76
C TYR A 108 10.09 -0.63 3.72
N PHE A 109 9.36 -1.72 3.51
CA PHE A 109 9.50 -2.99 4.23
C PHE A 109 9.07 -4.15 3.33
N HIS A 110 9.37 -5.38 3.73
CA HIS A 110 8.93 -6.57 2.99
C HIS A 110 7.78 -7.27 3.71
N ASP A 111 6.83 -7.79 2.93
CA ASP A 111 5.83 -8.74 3.45
C ASP A 111 6.43 -10.16 3.63
N PRO A 112 5.69 -11.11 4.22
CA PRO A 112 6.16 -12.49 4.40
C PRO A 112 6.56 -13.22 3.11
N ALA A 113 5.96 -12.85 1.98
CA ALA A 113 6.30 -13.41 0.67
C ALA A 113 7.52 -12.72 0.02
N GLY A 114 7.91 -11.55 0.51
CA GLY A 114 9.05 -10.76 0.05
C GLY A 114 8.69 -9.59 -0.88
N HIS A 115 7.40 -9.31 -1.07
CA HIS A 115 6.94 -8.14 -1.83
C HIS A 115 7.41 -6.85 -1.17
N GLY A 116 7.82 -5.87 -1.99
CA GLY A 116 8.10 -4.52 -1.53
C GLY A 116 6.81 -3.82 -1.14
N MET A 117 6.71 -3.44 0.12
CA MET A 117 5.64 -2.63 0.66
C MET A 117 6.19 -1.24 0.98
N GLU A 118 5.43 -0.20 0.63
CA GLU A 118 5.82 1.18 0.87
C GLU A 118 4.66 1.96 1.46
N ILE A 119 4.93 2.80 2.46
CA ILE A 119 3.96 3.76 3.00
C ILE A 119 4.52 5.16 2.78
N ILE A 120 3.75 6.05 2.16
CA ILE A 120 4.10 7.45 1.89
C ILE A 120 3.03 8.40 2.40
N THR A 121 3.40 9.62 2.79
CA THR A 121 2.45 10.66 3.23
C THR A 121 2.19 11.75 2.18
N ARG A 122 2.99 11.76 1.10
CA ARG A 122 2.82 12.64 -0.05
C ARG A 122 2.99 11.82 -1.33
N PRO A 123 2.18 12.07 -2.37
CA PRO A 123 2.37 11.41 -3.66
C PRO A 123 3.64 11.95 -4.32
N TYR A 124 4.27 11.11 -5.15
CA TYR A 124 5.48 11.50 -5.86
C TYR A 124 5.26 12.71 -6.77
N GLY A 125 6.22 13.64 -6.76
CA GLY A 125 6.15 14.86 -7.56
C GLY A 125 5.35 15.99 -6.90
N GLY A 126 4.98 15.85 -5.62
CA GLY A 126 4.48 16.95 -4.79
C GLY A 126 3.04 17.41 -5.07
N GLY A 127 2.21 16.60 -5.73
CA GLY A 127 0.80 16.91 -5.95
C GLY A 127 -0.02 16.86 -4.65
N ASP A 128 -0.96 17.79 -4.45
CA ASP A 128 -1.90 17.70 -3.34
C ASP A 128 -2.96 16.62 -3.67
N PRO A 129 -3.27 15.63 -2.80
CA PRO A 129 -4.17 14.53 -3.13
C PRO A 129 -5.63 14.93 -3.40
N LEU A 130 -5.98 16.21 -3.22
CA LEU A 130 -7.37 16.69 -3.20
C LEU A 130 -7.67 17.80 -4.22
N GLU A 131 -6.76 18.14 -5.14
CA GLU A 131 -7.17 18.92 -6.30
C GLU A 131 -7.92 18.03 -7.30
N THR A 132 -9.23 17.86 -7.07
CA THR A 132 -10.15 17.51 -8.16
C THR A 132 -9.94 18.52 -9.29
N PRO A 133 -9.66 18.09 -10.53
CA PRO A 133 -9.58 19.01 -11.66
C PRO A 133 -10.92 19.74 -11.79
N GLY A 134 -10.83 21.07 -11.73
CA GLY A 134 -11.96 21.98 -11.61
C GLY A 134 -13.10 21.74 -12.60
N GLY A 135 -14.31 22.02 -12.12
CA GLY A 135 -15.53 22.01 -12.89
C GLY A 135 -15.40 22.90 -14.14
N ALA A 136 -15.89 22.38 -15.26
CA ALA A 136 -16.12 23.18 -16.44
C ALA A 136 -17.21 24.22 -16.11
N GLU A 137 -16.80 25.48 -16.00
CA GLU A 137 -17.70 26.62 -16.13
C GLU A 137 -18.29 26.58 -17.55
N GLU A 138 -19.55 26.17 -17.68
CA GLU A 138 -20.34 26.43 -18.89
C GLU A 138 -20.53 27.93 -19.02
N ALA A 139 -19.72 28.56 -19.88
CA ALA A 139 -19.98 29.90 -20.35
C ALA A 139 -21.26 29.87 -21.22
N SER A 140 -22.37 30.26 -20.60
CA SER A 140 -23.62 30.66 -21.26
C SER A 140 -23.33 31.74 -22.32
N SER A 141 -23.57 31.43 -23.58
CA SER A 141 -23.68 32.42 -24.66
C SER A 141 -25.15 32.80 -24.86
N ALA A 142 -25.45 34.07 -24.62
CA ALA A 142 -26.57 34.82 -25.19
C ALA A 142 -26.02 36.14 -25.73
#